data_AF-A0A2D4GAF6-F1
#
_entry.id   AF-A0A2D4GAF6-F1
#
_cell.length_a   1.000
_cell.length_b   1.000
_cell.length_c   1.000
_cell.angle_alpha   90.00
_cell.angle_beta   90.00
_cell.angle_gamma   90.00
#
_symmetry.space_group_name_H-M   'P 1'
#
loop_
_entity.id
_entity.type
_entity.pdbx_description
1 polymer ?
#
loop_
_entity_poly.entity_id
_entity_poly.type
_entity_poly.pdbx_seq_one_letter_code
_entity_poly.pdbx_strand_id
1 'polypeptide(L)'
;MAPLFVYLFIGTSFLLAGFVSLFRIRTIMKHDGTKTEKLEKLMVRIGIFSVLYTVPATIVIACYFYEQAFREQWERSWFAQSCKSYAIPCPSNYHHPPMSPDFTVFMIKYLMTLIVGITSGFWIWSGKTLNSWRKFYTRLTNSKQGETTV
;
A
#
# COMPACT_ATOMS: atom_id res chain seq x y z
N MET A 1 -20.73 -15.86 -1.41
CA MET A 1 -19.71 -15.60 -2.47
C MET A 1 -20.05 -14.38 -3.32
N ALA A 2 -21.23 -14.34 -3.95
CA ALA A 2 -21.66 -13.21 -4.78
C ALA A 2 -21.50 -11.80 -4.16
N PRO A 3 -21.90 -11.52 -2.90
CA PRO A 3 -21.82 -10.16 -2.38
C PRO A 3 -20.37 -9.66 -2.24
N LEU A 4 -19.44 -10.52 -1.82
CA LEU A 4 -18.05 -10.16 -1.58
C LEU A 4 -17.30 -9.85 -2.88
N PHE A 5 -17.56 -10.63 -3.94
CA PHE A 5 -17.05 -10.38 -5.28
C PHE A 5 -17.58 -9.07 -5.86
N VAL A 6 -18.88 -8.79 -5.69
CA VAL A 6 -19.51 -7.55 -6.16
C VAL A 6 -18.91 -6.32 -5.46
N TYR A 7 -18.74 -6.37 -4.13
CA TYR A 7 -18.08 -5.29 -3.38
C TYR A 7 -16.64 -5.08 -3.83
N LEU A 8 -15.88 -6.15 -4.06
CA LEU A 8 -14.51 -6.06 -4.57
C LEU A 8 -14.45 -5.41 -5.95
N PHE A 9 -15.31 -5.83 -6.87
CA PHE A 9 -15.33 -5.33 -8.24
C PHE A 9 -15.73 -3.85 -8.32
N ILE A 10 -16.72 -3.45 -7.53
CA ILE A 10 -17.12 -2.05 -7.38
C ILE A 10 -15.98 -1.24 -6.77
N GLY A 11 -15.30 -1.77 -5.75
CA GLY A 11 -14.14 -1.12 -5.11
C GLY A 11 -12.98 -0.90 -6.09
N THR A 12 -12.61 -1.90 -6.88
CA THR A 12 -11.56 -1.80 -7.90
C THR A 12 -11.93 -0.76 -8.97
N SER A 13 -13.17 -0.78 -9.45
CA SER A 13 -13.65 0.17 -10.45
C SER A 13 -13.64 1.61 -9.94
N PHE A 14 -14.08 1.83 -8.71
CA PHE A 14 -14.07 3.14 -8.06
C PHE A 14 -12.65 3.67 -7.86
N LEU A 15 -11.70 2.82 -7.44
CA LEU A 15 -10.31 3.22 -7.26
C LEU A 15 -9.62 3.55 -8.59
N LEU A 16 -9.88 2.78 -9.64
CA LEU A 16 -9.37 3.07 -10.99
C LEU A 16 -9.96 4.38 -11.53
N ALA A 17 -11.27 4.60 -11.35
CA ALA A 17 -11.91 5.86 -11.73
C ALA A 17 -11.37 7.05 -10.93
N GLY A 18 -11.17 6.88 -9.61
CA GLY A 18 -10.56 7.87 -8.73
C GLY A 18 -9.13 8.21 -9.13
N PHE A 19 -8.34 7.19 -9.51
CA PHE A 19 -7.01 7.38 -10.09
C PHE A 19 -7.09 8.22 -11.36
N VAL A 20 -7.85 7.80 -12.37
CA VAL A 20 -8.00 8.54 -13.63
C VAL A 20 -8.44 9.99 -13.40
N SER A 21 -9.40 10.21 -12.49
CA SER A 21 -9.86 11.55 -12.11
C SER A 21 -8.74 12.41 -11.52
N LEU A 22 -7.95 11.87 -10.58
CA LEU A 22 -6.81 12.56 -9.99
C LEU A 22 -5.74 12.91 -11.03
N PHE A 23 -5.47 12.02 -12.00
CA PHE A 23 -4.56 12.31 -13.11
C PHE A 23 -5.09 13.41 -14.03
N ARG A 24 -6.39 13.39 -14.33
CA ARG A 24 -7.05 14.41 -15.17
C ARG A 24 -6.97 15.79 -14.50
N ILE A 25 -7.27 15.88 -13.21
CA ILE A 25 -7.19 17.12 -12.41
C ILE A 25 -5.77 17.68 -12.42
N ARG A 26 -4.76 16.82 -12.22
CA ARG A 26 -3.33 17.23 -12.25
C ARG A 26 -2.87 17.67 -13.64
N THR A 27 -3.39 17.04 -14.70
CA THR A 27 -3.03 17.31 -16.10
C THR A 27 -3.66 18.61 -16.60
N ILE A 28 -4.94 18.86 -16.29
CA ILE A 28 -5.65 20.09 -16.65
C ILE A 28 -4.98 21.31 -15.98
N MET A 29 -4.60 21.18 -14.71
CA MET A 29 -3.89 22.24 -13.98
C MET A 29 -2.50 22.56 -14.57
N LYS A 30 -1.92 21.66 -15.38
CA LYS A 30 -0.61 21.85 -16.03
C LYS A 30 -0.67 22.63 -17.35
N HIS A 31 -1.85 22.77 -17.95
CA HIS A 31 -1.98 23.26 -19.34
C HIS A 31 -2.17 24.78 -19.48
N ASP A 32 -2.46 25.50 -18.39
CA ASP A 32 -2.66 26.97 -18.36
C ASP A 32 -1.36 27.75 -18.05
N GLY A 33 -0.39 27.66 -18.97
CA GLY A 33 0.97 28.19 -18.78
C GLY A 33 1.08 29.70 -18.49
N THR A 34 2.02 30.07 -17.60
CA THR A 34 3.20 30.94 -17.87
C THR A 34 3.99 31.20 -16.56
N LYS A 35 5.32 30.97 -16.57
CA LYS A 35 6.31 31.24 -15.48
C LYS A 35 6.33 30.33 -14.23
N THR A 36 5.93 29.07 -14.31
CA THR A 36 5.74 28.25 -13.10
C THR A 36 6.63 27.00 -13.01
N GLU A 37 7.94 27.12 -13.23
CA GLU A 37 8.90 26.01 -12.99
C GLU A 37 8.78 25.41 -11.57
N LYS A 38 8.44 26.25 -10.59
CA LYS A 38 8.19 25.80 -9.20
C LYS A 38 6.89 25.00 -9.08
N LEU A 39 5.83 25.38 -9.80
CA LEU A 39 4.58 24.61 -9.84
C LEU A 39 4.75 23.32 -10.63
N GLU A 40 5.56 23.33 -11.69
CA GLU A 40 5.84 22.14 -12.49
C GLU A 40 6.58 21.09 -11.65
N LYS A 41 7.63 21.50 -10.91
CA LYS A 41 8.32 20.61 -9.96
C LYS A 41 7.39 20.11 -8.87
N LEU A 42 6.47 20.94 -8.37
CA LEU A 42 5.47 20.55 -7.37
C LEU A 42 4.48 19.53 -7.94
N MET A 43 3.97 19.74 -9.16
CA MET A 43 3.02 18.84 -9.82
C MET A 43 3.63 17.48 -10.13
N VAL A 44 4.87 17.44 -10.65
CA VAL A 44 5.62 16.19 -10.87
C VAL A 44 5.80 15.46 -9.55
N ARG A 45 6.18 16.18 -8.49
CA ARG A 45 6.24 15.68 -7.13
C ARG A 45 4.93 14.96 -6.79
N ILE A 46 3.81 15.67 -6.78
CA ILE A 46 2.55 15.10 -6.29
C ILE A 46 2.11 13.94 -7.22
N GLY A 47 2.41 14.01 -8.52
CA GLY A 47 2.14 12.95 -9.52
C GLY A 47 2.77 11.61 -9.14
N ILE A 48 4.04 11.63 -8.76
CA ILE A 48 4.77 10.45 -8.32
C ILE A 48 4.12 9.84 -7.07
N PHE A 49 3.61 10.65 -6.14
CA PHE A 49 2.92 10.13 -4.94
C PHE A 49 1.60 9.47 -5.22
N SER A 50 0.81 10.03 -6.14
CA SER A 50 -0.42 9.35 -6.56
C SER A 50 -0.11 7.98 -7.14
N VAL A 51 0.91 7.85 -8.01
CA VAL A 51 1.29 6.53 -8.55
C VAL A 51 1.80 5.60 -7.43
N LEU A 52 2.72 6.09 -6.59
CA LEU A 52 3.30 5.32 -5.48
C LEU A 52 2.27 4.92 -4.43
N TYR A 53 1.11 5.58 -4.34
CA TYR A 53 0.00 5.19 -3.46
C TYR A 53 -0.96 4.22 -4.16
N THR A 54 -1.31 4.49 -5.42
CA THR A 54 -2.28 3.66 -6.14
C THR A 54 -1.72 2.30 -6.52
N VAL A 55 -0.45 2.22 -6.94
CA VAL A 55 0.15 0.93 -7.34
C VAL A 55 0.14 -0.08 -6.17
N PRO A 56 0.66 0.22 -4.97
CA PRO A 56 0.57 -0.70 -3.84
C PRO A 56 -0.87 -1.02 -3.44
N ALA A 57 -1.78 -0.04 -3.49
CA ALA A 57 -3.20 -0.27 -3.20
C ALA A 57 -3.82 -1.28 -4.18
N THR A 58 -3.55 -1.14 -5.49
CA THR A 58 -4.03 -2.09 -6.51
C THR A 58 -3.45 -3.49 -6.31
N ILE A 59 -2.17 -3.61 -5.94
CA ILE A 59 -1.52 -4.90 -5.68
C ILE A 59 -2.14 -5.56 -4.44
N VAL A 60 -2.35 -4.82 -3.35
CA VAL A 60 -3.00 -5.34 -2.14
C VAL A 60 -4.42 -5.85 -2.44
N ILE A 61 -5.18 -5.11 -3.27
CA ILE A 61 -6.51 -5.55 -3.70
C ILE A 61 -6.43 -6.83 -4.55
N ALA A 62 -5.45 -6.93 -5.45
CA ALA A 62 -5.22 -8.15 -6.21
C ALA A 62 -4.85 -9.34 -5.31
N CYS A 63 -4.04 -9.12 -4.27
CA CYS A 63 -3.76 -10.14 -3.25
C CYS A 63 -5.04 -10.56 -2.51
N TYR A 64 -5.91 -9.62 -2.12
CA TYR A 64 -7.20 -9.95 -1.50
C TYR A 64 -8.12 -10.74 -2.44
N PHE A 65 -8.16 -10.39 -3.73
CA PHE A 65 -8.92 -11.13 -4.72
C PHE A 65 -8.41 -12.56 -4.88
N TYR A 66 -7.09 -12.74 -4.95
CA TYR A 66 -6.46 -14.06 -4.98
C TYR A 66 -6.80 -14.88 -3.74
N GLU A 67 -6.62 -14.31 -2.54
CA GLU A 67 -6.98 -14.99 -1.29
C GLU A 67 -8.45 -15.42 -1.29
N GLN A 68 -9.36 -14.55 -1.72
CA GLN A 68 -10.79 -14.85 -1.71
C GLN A 68 -11.20 -15.90 -2.74
N ALA A 69 -10.56 -15.93 -3.91
CA ALA A 69 -10.84 -16.90 -4.97
C ALA A 69 -10.36 -18.31 -4.63
N PHE A 70 -9.21 -18.44 -3.93
CA PHE A 70 -8.60 -19.72 -3.60
C PHE A 70 -8.91 -20.22 -2.18
N ARG A 71 -9.46 -19.38 -1.29
CA ARG A 71 -9.78 -19.73 0.10
C ARG A 71 -10.62 -21.00 0.23
N GLU A 72 -11.66 -21.15 -0.58
CA GLU A 72 -12.53 -22.34 -0.57
C GLU A 72 -11.78 -23.64 -0.89
N GLN A 73 -10.79 -23.57 -1.79
CA GLN A 73 -9.98 -24.73 -2.16
C GLN A 73 -8.97 -25.06 -1.05
N TRP A 74 -8.40 -24.05 -0.41
CA TRP A 74 -7.51 -24.20 0.74
C TRP A 74 -8.24 -24.77 1.95
N GLU A 75 -9.46 -24.31 2.24
CA GLU A 75 -10.28 -24.82 3.34
C GLU A 75 -10.62 -26.29 3.17
N ARG A 76 -10.99 -26.70 1.95
CA ARG A 76 -11.26 -28.12 1.64
C ARG A 76 -10.01 -28.98 1.76
N SER A 77 -8.87 -28.49 1.28
CA SER A 77 -7.59 -29.20 1.36
C SER A 77 -7.10 -29.32 2.81
N TRP A 78 -7.21 -28.24 3.59
CA TRP A 78 -6.90 -28.23 5.02
C TRP A 78 -7.82 -29.16 5.80
N PHE A 79 -9.13 -29.15 5.51
CA PHE A 79 -10.09 -30.05 6.15
C PHE A 79 -9.74 -31.52 5.90
N ALA A 80 -9.44 -31.89 4.65
CA ALA A 80 -9.04 -33.26 4.32
C ALA A 80 -7.76 -33.71 5.06
N GLN A 81 -6.79 -32.81 5.25
CA GLN A 81 -5.53 -33.12 5.92
C GLN A 81 -5.64 -33.13 7.46
N SER A 82 -6.32 -32.15 8.03
CA SER A 82 -6.41 -31.94 9.48
C SER A 82 -7.52 -32.73 10.16
N CYS A 83 -8.48 -33.26 9.39
CA CYS A 83 -9.63 -34.01 9.90
C CYS A 83 -9.24 -35.15 10.87
N LYS A 84 -8.18 -35.92 10.54
CA LYS A 84 -7.70 -37.02 11.40
C LYS A 84 -7.13 -36.53 12.74
N SER A 85 -6.52 -35.35 12.76
CA SER A 85 -5.91 -34.77 13.97
C SER A 85 -6.94 -34.14 14.91
N TYR A 86 -8.08 -33.69 14.38
CA TYR A 86 -9.13 -33.01 15.15
C TYR A 86 -10.38 -33.89 15.40
N ALA A 87 -10.33 -35.19 15.05
CA ALA A 87 -11.44 -36.14 15.21
C ALA A 87 -12.76 -35.69 14.55
N ILE A 88 -12.66 -34.99 13.40
CA ILE A 88 -13.80 -34.55 12.59
C ILE A 88 -14.12 -35.66 11.57
N PRO A 89 -15.32 -35.76 10.97
CA PRO A 89 -15.59 -36.77 9.93
C PRO A 89 -14.87 -36.43 8.63
N CYS A 90 -14.03 -37.34 8.12
CA CYS A 90 -13.25 -37.08 6.91
C CYS A 90 -14.07 -37.34 5.65
N PRO A 91 -13.94 -36.50 4.61
CA PRO A 91 -14.63 -36.72 3.35
C PRO A 91 -14.09 -38.01 2.70
N SER A 92 -14.98 -38.95 2.38
CA SER A 92 -14.59 -40.31 1.94
C SER A 92 -13.98 -40.38 0.54
N ASN A 93 -14.00 -39.29 -0.23
CA ASN A 93 -13.63 -39.29 -1.64
C ASN A 93 -12.93 -37.98 -2.06
N TYR A 94 -11.85 -37.63 -1.38
CA TYR A 94 -11.05 -36.45 -1.73
C TYR A 94 -9.97 -36.82 -2.76
N HIS A 95 -10.29 -36.65 -4.04
CA HIS A 95 -9.42 -37.02 -5.16
C HIS A 95 -8.65 -35.82 -5.77
N HIS A 96 -8.65 -34.68 -5.08
CA HIS A 96 -7.97 -33.46 -5.54
C HIS A 96 -6.59 -33.34 -4.89
N PRO A 97 -5.56 -32.91 -5.64
CA PRO A 97 -4.25 -32.63 -5.06
C PRO A 97 -4.37 -31.53 -4.00
N PRO A 98 -3.64 -31.63 -2.88
CA PRO A 98 -3.69 -30.63 -1.83
C PRO A 98 -3.14 -29.29 -2.36
N MET A 99 -3.97 -28.25 -2.31
CA MET A 99 -3.56 -26.90 -2.68
C MET A 99 -3.35 -26.06 -1.42
N SER A 100 -2.14 -25.56 -1.25
CA SER A 100 -1.77 -24.65 -0.15
C SER A 100 -1.76 -23.20 -0.62
N PRO A 101 -2.01 -22.24 0.28
CA PRO A 101 -1.84 -20.85 -0.05
C PRO A 101 -0.37 -20.52 -0.34
N ASP A 102 -0.15 -19.69 -1.36
CA ASP A 102 1.19 -19.21 -1.69
C ASP A 102 1.62 -18.13 -0.68
N PHE A 103 2.62 -18.46 0.15
CA PHE A 103 3.16 -17.57 1.16
C PHE A 103 3.69 -16.25 0.57
N THR A 104 4.16 -16.29 -0.68
CA THR A 104 4.69 -15.13 -1.41
C THR A 104 3.64 -14.04 -1.58
N VAL A 105 2.37 -14.42 -1.81
CA VAL A 105 1.27 -13.46 -1.97
C VAL A 105 1.03 -12.68 -0.69
N PHE A 106 1.12 -13.33 0.47
CA PHE A 106 1.02 -12.65 1.76
C PHE A 106 2.21 -11.72 1.99
N MET A 107 3.43 -12.15 1.70
CA MET A 107 4.62 -11.30 1.82
C MET A 107 4.53 -10.06 0.95
N ILE A 108 4.07 -10.19 -0.30
CA ILE A 108 3.84 -9.07 -1.21
C ILE A 108 2.78 -8.12 -0.63
N LYS A 109 1.66 -8.62 -0.12
CA LYS A 109 0.62 -7.79 0.52
C LYS A 109 1.20 -6.92 1.63
N TYR A 110 1.92 -7.51 2.58
CA TYR A 110 2.50 -6.77 3.69
C TYR A 110 3.58 -5.78 3.25
N LEU A 111 4.44 -6.18 2.31
CA LEU A 111 5.46 -5.31 1.73
C LEU A 111 4.81 -4.08 1.07
N MET A 112 3.74 -4.27 0.30
CA MET A 112 3.04 -3.18 -0.39
C MET A 112 2.38 -2.22 0.61
N THR A 113 1.81 -2.73 1.71
CA THR A 113 1.29 -1.86 2.78
C THR A 113 2.40 -1.08 3.50
N LEU A 114 3.57 -1.68 3.69
CA LEU A 114 4.72 -1.05 4.34
C LEU A 114 5.32 0.08 3.48
N ILE A 115 5.46 -0.16 2.17
CA ILE A 115 6.02 0.82 1.22
C ILE A 115 5.18 2.10 1.20
N VAL A 116 3.85 2.02 1.30
CA VAL A 116 2.97 3.21 1.39
C VAL A 116 3.27 4.04 2.64
N GLY A 117 3.51 3.40 3.78
CA GLY A 117 3.90 4.07 5.01
C GLY A 117 5.27 4.75 4.91
N ILE A 118 6.25 4.06 4.31
CA ILE A 118 7.61 4.60 4.15
C ILE A 118 7.62 5.77 3.15
N THR A 119 6.96 5.62 2.01
CA THR A 119 6.90 6.66 0.97
C THR A 119 6.23 7.94 1.47
N SER A 120 5.16 7.84 2.27
CA SER A 120 4.53 9.01 2.90
C SER A 120 5.43 9.67 3.95
N GLY A 121 6.20 8.90 4.74
CA GLY A 121 7.19 9.44 5.67
C GLY A 121 8.30 10.25 4.98
N PHE A 122 8.89 9.70 3.91
CA PHE A 122 9.89 10.39 3.10
C PHE A 122 9.34 11.64 2.38
N TRP A 123 8.05 11.66 2.08
CA TRP A 123 7.43 12.82 1.44
C TRP A 123 7.36 14.05 2.35
N ILE A 124 6.96 13.81 3.60
CA ILE A 124 6.78 14.81 4.65
C ILE A 124 8.15 15.34 5.11
N TRP A 125 9.19 14.50 5.05
CA TRP A 125 10.60 14.92 5.10
C TRP A 125 11.01 15.67 3.83
N SER A 126 10.47 16.88 3.64
CA SER A 126 11.02 17.81 2.66
C SER A 126 12.40 18.30 3.13
N GLY A 127 13.30 18.64 2.19
CA GLY A 127 14.59 19.27 2.52
C GLY A 127 14.45 20.53 3.37
N LYS A 128 13.29 21.21 3.34
CA LYS A 128 12.93 22.31 4.24
C LYS A 128 12.77 21.85 5.70
N THR A 129 12.14 20.70 5.93
CA THR A 129 12.01 20.06 7.24
C THR A 129 13.38 19.68 7.78
N LEU A 130 14.23 19.04 6.96
CA LEU A 130 15.61 18.70 7.32
C LEU A 130 16.45 19.93 7.69
N ASN A 131 16.34 21.03 6.94
CA ASN A 131 17.08 22.26 7.23
C ASN A 131 16.59 22.95 8.52
N SER A 132 15.28 22.91 8.81
CA SER A 132 14.73 23.38 10.08
C SER A 132 15.18 22.52 11.27
N TRP A 133 15.20 21.19 11.11
CA TRP A 133 15.73 20.27 12.11
C TRP A 133 17.22 20.49 12.34
N ARG A 134 18.00 20.71 11.28
CA ARG A 134 19.43 21.04 11.39
C ARG A 134 19.64 22.34 12.15
N LYS A 135 18.90 23.40 11.82
CA LYS A 135 18.94 24.70 12.55
C LYS A 135 18.57 24.54 14.02
N PHE A 136 17.52 23.76 14.32
CA PHE A 136 17.07 23.48 15.68
C PHE A 136 18.14 22.71 16.47
N TYR A 137 18.73 21.66 15.87
CA TYR A 137 19.79 20.88 16.49
C TYR A 137 21.04 21.72 16.76
N THR A 138 21.47 22.56 15.81
CA THR A 138 22.58 23.50 16.05
C THR A 138 22.30 24.53 17.14
N ARG A 139 21.04 24.97 17.32
CA ARG A 139 20.67 25.87 18.43
C ARG A 139 20.74 25.15 19.77
N LEU A 140 20.28 23.89 19.84
CA LEU A 140 20.37 23.09 21.06
C LEU A 140 21.81 22.75 21.45
N THR A 141 22.68 22.42 20.49
CA THR A 141 24.10 22.17 20.76
C THR A 141 24.83 23.44 21.20
N ASN A 142 24.54 24.60 20.59
CA ASN A 142 25.12 25.88 21.01
C ASN A 142 24.55 26.37 22.37
N SER A 143 23.29 26.11 22.67
CA SER A 143 22.69 26.41 23.98
C SER A 143 23.34 25.60 25.10
N LYS A 144 23.65 24.33 24.85
CA LYS A 144 24.37 23.48 25.83
C LYS A 144 25.80 23.96 26.10
N GLN A 145 26.42 24.67 25.15
CA GLN A 145 27.78 25.17 25.28
C GLN A 145 27.86 26.50 26.07
N GLY A 146 26.75 27.24 26.20
CA GLY A 146 26.66 28.45 27.00
C GLY A 146 26.30 28.21 28.48
N GLU A 147 25.80 27.02 28.83
CA GLU A 147 25.41 26.64 30.20
C GLU A 147 26.54 25.95 30.99
N THR A 148 27.69 25.69 30.35
CA THR A 148 28.88 25.08 30.99
C THR A 148 30.05 26.06 31.19
N THR A 149 29.83 27.36 30.96
CA THR A 149 30.81 28.43 31.20
C THR A 149 30.27 29.47 32.18
N VAL A 150 29.90 29.03 33.38
CA VAL A 150 29.77 29.88 34.58
C VAL A 150 30.49 29.19 35.73
#